data_AF-A0A431UHR9-F1
#
_entry.id   AF-A0A431UHR9-F1
#
_cell.length_a   1.000
_cell.length_b   1.000
_cell.length_c   1.000
_cell.angle_alpha   90.00
_cell.angle_beta   90.00
_cell.angle_gamma   90.00
#
_symmetry.space_group_name_H-M   'P 1'
#
loop_
_entity.id
_entity.type
_entity.pdbx_description
1 polymer ?
#
loop_
_entity_poly.entity_id
_entity_poly.type
_entity_poly.pdbx_seq_one_letter_code
_entity_poly.pdbx_strand_id
1 'polypeptide(L)'
;MKFNRLITQYQKENGEIGYKMATYDIEVIAKSTGGLAPTILYFHDNQDVTDDVRAIRFGLESPYSYIEDYDKFQKMLYKKEQRAVNDLYDTISIRPKNMSTTKQILWSFGVLLLMTIPLLVAIILN
;
A
#
# COMPACT_ATOMS: atom_id res chain seq x y z
N MET A 1 22.30 -18.58 -6.53
CA MET A 1 20.91 -18.25 -6.14
C MET A 1 21.02 -17.25 -5.00
N LYS A 2 20.55 -16.01 -5.17
CA LYS A 2 20.63 -14.99 -4.10
C LYS A 2 19.72 -15.46 -2.97
N PHE A 3 20.26 -15.68 -1.77
CA PHE A 3 19.50 -16.10 -0.59
C PHE A 3 18.45 -15.02 -0.31
N ASN A 4 17.17 -15.37 -0.44
CA ASN A 4 16.08 -14.46 -0.16
C ASN A 4 15.79 -14.48 1.33
N ARG A 5 15.86 -13.33 2.00
CA ARG A 5 15.69 -13.24 3.47
C ARG A 5 14.31 -13.68 3.95
N LEU A 6 13.32 -13.69 3.05
CA LEU A 6 11.94 -14.04 3.35
C LEU A 6 11.63 -15.52 3.09
N ILE A 7 12.58 -16.32 2.62
CA ILE A 7 12.39 -17.75 2.35
C ILE A 7 13.24 -18.57 3.31
N THR A 8 12.64 -19.59 3.91
CA THR A 8 13.35 -20.60 4.69
C THR A 8 13.21 -21.98 4.06
N GLN A 9 14.28 -22.76 4.18
CA GLN A 9 14.35 -24.13 3.71
C GLN A 9 13.90 -25.07 4.84
N TYR A 10 13.13 -26.09 4.50
CA TYR A 10 12.76 -27.15 5.44
C TYR A 10 12.86 -28.53 4.77
N GLN A 11 12.97 -29.58 5.57
CA GLN A 11 12.97 -30.95 5.07
C GLN A 11 11.56 -31.51 5.11
N LYS A 12 11.08 -31.98 3.96
CA LYS A 12 9.79 -32.67 3.83
C LYS A 12 9.89 -34.09 4.38
N GLU A 13 8.74 -34.69 4.67
CA GLU A 13 8.64 -36.06 5.21
C GLU A 13 9.24 -37.12 4.27
N ASN A 14 9.25 -36.84 2.95
CA ASN A 14 9.86 -37.69 1.93
C ASN A 14 11.39 -37.51 1.80
N GLY A 15 12.01 -36.68 2.65
CA GLY A 15 13.44 -36.38 2.63
C GLY A 15 13.85 -35.27 1.63
N GLU A 16 12.92 -34.76 0.82
CA GLU A 16 13.18 -33.67 -0.12
C GLU A 16 13.29 -32.32 0.58
N ILE A 17 13.98 -31.40 -0.08
CA ILE A 17 14.09 -30.01 0.35
C ILE A 17 12.85 -29.23 -0.13
N GLY A 18 12.12 -28.63 0.81
CA GLY A 18 11.04 -27.69 0.54
C GLY A 18 11.43 -26.26 0.91
N TYR A 19 10.73 -25.28 0.34
CA TYR A 19 10.84 -23.87 0.71
C TYR A 19 9.49 -23.33 1.17
N LYS A 20 9.53 -22.46 2.16
CA LYS A 20 8.35 -21.74 2.69
C LYS A 20 8.74 -20.33 3.11
N MET A 21 7.76 -19.48 3.36
CA MET A 21 8.00 -18.15 3.86
C MET A 21 8.55 -18.20 5.29
N ALA A 22 9.62 -17.44 5.54
CA ALA A 22 10.21 -17.28 6.86
C ALA A 22 9.31 -16.44 7.80
N THR A 23 8.58 -15.48 7.24
CA THR A 23 7.73 -14.56 7.99
C THR A 23 6.58 -14.02 7.15
N TYR A 24 5.52 -13.59 7.84
CA TYR A 24 4.39 -12.85 7.28
C TYR A 24 4.32 -11.42 7.81
N ASP A 25 5.23 -11.06 8.70
CA ASP A 25 5.30 -9.75 9.33
C ASP A 25 6.07 -8.76 8.46
N ILE A 26 5.44 -8.41 7.34
CA ILE A 26 5.93 -7.41 6.40
C ILE A 26 5.10 -6.15 6.53
N GLU A 27 5.72 -5.04 6.88
CA GLU A 27 5.12 -3.71 6.80
C GLU A 27 5.16 -3.22 5.34
N VAL A 28 4.08 -2.59 4.90
CA VAL A 28 3.94 -2.09 3.53
C VAL A 28 3.63 -0.60 3.59
N ILE A 29 4.45 0.19 2.91
CA ILE A 29 4.34 1.65 2.89
C ILE A 29 4.21 2.11 1.44
N ALA A 30 3.20 2.93 1.16
CA ALA A 30 3.04 3.60 -0.12
C ALA A 30 3.55 5.04 -0.01
N LYS A 31 4.40 5.47 -0.95
CA LYS A 31 4.91 6.84 -1.04
C LYS A 31 4.55 7.47 -2.37
N SER A 32 4.14 8.73 -2.34
CA SER A 32 4.02 9.54 -3.56
C SER A 32 5.40 9.98 -4.02
N THR A 33 5.75 9.69 -5.27
CA THR A 33 7.04 10.06 -5.88
C THR A 33 6.88 11.10 -6.99
N GLY A 34 5.74 11.81 -7.02
CA GLY A 34 5.42 12.81 -8.04
C GLY A 34 5.00 12.24 -9.39
N GLY A 35 4.99 10.92 -9.56
CA GLY A 35 4.45 10.22 -10.73
C GLY A 35 2.98 9.79 -10.56
N LEU A 36 2.41 9.20 -11.61
CA LEU A 36 1.02 8.71 -11.64
C LEU A 36 0.76 7.52 -10.69
N ALA A 37 1.79 6.73 -10.38
CA ALA A 37 1.67 5.54 -9.53
C ALA A 37 2.48 5.71 -8.23
N PRO A 38 1.91 5.36 -7.06
CA PRO A 38 2.65 5.37 -5.82
C PRO A 38 3.73 4.29 -5.80
N THR A 39 4.86 4.59 -5.16
CA THR A 39 5.93 3.62 -4.95
C THR A 39 5.63 2.82 -3.68
N ILE A 40 5.61 1.50 -3.79
CA ILE A 40 5.38 0.58 -2.66
C ILE A 40 6.74 0.09 -2.14
N LEU A 41 6.94 0.23 -0.83
CA LEU A 41 8.10 -0.25 -0.09
C LEU A 41 7.67 -1.33 0.90
N TYR A 42 8.54 -2.30 1.13
CA TYR A 42 8.30 -3.43 2.03
C TYR A 42 9.38 -3.46 3.11
N PHE A 43 8.96 -3.56 4.37
CA PHE A 43 9.87 -3.62 5.50
C PHE A 43 9.61 -4.86 6.35
N HIS A 44 10.68 -5.46 6.85
CA HIS A 44 10.63 -6.52 7.85
C HIS A 44 11.73 -6.23 8.87
N ASP A 45 11.40 -6.22 10.16
CA ASP A 45 12.32 -5.85 11.25
C ASP A 45 13.08 -4.53 11.00
N ASN A 46 12.35 -3.50 10.55
CA ASN A 46 12.89 -2.19 10.14
C ASN A 46 13.92 -2.22 8.99
N GLN A 47 14.07 -3.34 8.30
CA GLN A 47 14.92 -3.47 7.13
C GLN A 47 14.10 -3.41 5.85
N ASP A 48 14.58 -2.68 4.86
CA ASP A 48 13.99 -2.68 3.52
C ASP A 48 14.20 -4.07 2.88
N VAL A 49 13.11 -4.76 2.59
CA VAL A 49 13.04 -6.08 1.93
C VAL A 49 12.33 -5.98 0.58
N THR A 50 12.20 -4.79 0.01
CA THR A 50 11.50 -4.55 -1.26
C THR A 50 12.08 -5.38 -2.39
N ASP A 51 13.40 -5.48 -2.47
CA ASP A 51 14.07 -6.26 -3.51
C ASP A 51 13.94 -7.77 -3.27
N ASP A 52 13.84 -8.23 -2.03
CA ASP A 52 13.53 -9.63 -1.72
C ASP A 52 12.11 -9.98 -2.17
N VAL A 53 11.13 -9.13 -1.90
CA VAL A 53 9.74 -9.32 -2.36
C VAL A 53 9.67 -9.31 -3.89
N ARG A 54 10.40 -8.40 -4.55
CA ARG A 54 10.48 -8.37 -6.03
C ARG A 54 11.16 -9.62 -6.58
N ALA A 55 12.24 -10.09 -5.97
CA ALA A 55 12.94 -11.30 -6.41
C ALA A 55 12.05 -12.55 -6.33
N ILE A 56 11.14 -12.63 -5.35
CA ILE A 56 10.14 -13.71 -5.26
C ILE A 56 9.11 -13.59 -6.38
N ARG A 57 8.53 -12.41 -6.57
CA ARG A 57 7.39 -12.18 -7.49
C ARG A 57 7.79 -12.20 -8.96
N PHE A 58 8.97 -11.68 -9.27
CA PHE A 58 9.46 -11.47 -10.63
C PHE A 58 10.71 -12.31 -10.92
N GLY A 59 10.96 -13.34 -10.12
CA GLY A 59 11.96 -14.35 -10.40
C GLY A 59 11.65 -15.12 -11.68
N LEU A 60 12.68 -15.80 -12.22
CA LEU A 60 12.55 -16.61 -13.43
C LEU A 60 11.59 -17.79 -13.23
N GLU A 61 11.65 -18.41 -12.05
CA GLU A 61 10.78 -19.52 -11.67
C GLU A 61 9.53 -18.99 -10.98
N SER A 62 8.39 -19.60 -11.27
CA SER A 62 7.13 -19.27 -10.62
C SER A 62 7.24 -19.55 -9.12
N PRO A 63 7.01 -18.56 -8.23
CA PRO A 63 7.06 -18.79 -6.78
C PRO A 63 6.07 -19.85 -6.29
N TYR A 64 4.96 -20.06 -7.01
CA TYR A 64 4.00 -21.14 -6.73
C TYR A 64 4.56 -22.55 -6.94
N SER A 65 5.66 -22.73 -7.68
CA SER A 65 6.22 -24.06 -7.94
C SER A 65 7.17 -24.54 -6.86
N TYR A 66 7.74 -23.64 -6.04
CA TYR A 66 8.79 -23.99 -5.08
C TYR A 66 8.53 -23.49 -3.65
N ILE A 67 7.66 -22.48 -3.45
CA ILE A 67 7.29 -21.96 -2.13
C ILE A 67 5.89 -22.46 -1.78
N GLU A 68 5.80 -23.34 -0.78
CA GLU A 68 4.54 -24.03 -0.41
C GLU A 68 3.42 -23.07 -0.01
N ASP A 69 3.74 -22.03 0.75
CA ASP A 69 2.78 -21.12 1.36
C ASP A 69 2.70 -19.75 0.66
N TYR A 70 3.16 -19.69 -0.59
CA TYR A 70 3.20 -18.45 -1.38
C TYR A 70 1.82 -17.83 -1.62
N ASP A 71 0.78 -18.63 -1.83
CA ASP A 71 -0.59 -18.09 -2.02
C ASP A 71 -1.05 -17.26 -0.81
N LYS A 72 -0.78 -17.76 0.40
CA LYS A 72 -1.09 -17.06 1.65
C LYS A 72 -0.29 -15.77 1.77
N PHE A 73 0.98 -15.83 1.39
CA PHE A 73 1.86 -14.66 1.36
C PHE A 73 1.37 -13.58 0.40
N GLN A 74 1.03 -13.96 -0.83
CA GLN A 74 0.55 -13.06 -1.87
C GLN A 74 -0.77 -12.38 -1.47
N LYS A 75 -1.71 -13.14 -0.88
CA LYS A 75 -2.97 -12.59 -0.36
C LYS A 75 -2.74 -11.59 0.77
N MET A 76 -1.82 -11.89 1.68
CA MET A 76 -1.44 -11.00 2.79
C MET A 76 -0.84 -9.70 2.26
N LEU A 77 0.14 -9.78 1.34
CA LEU A 77 0.77 -8.60 0.75
C LEU A 77 -0.24 -7.75 0.00
N TYR A 78 -1.08 -8.35 -0.84
CA TYR A 78 -2.10 -7.60 -1.59
C TYR A 78 -3.04 -6.80 -0.69
N LYS A 79 -3.47 -7.39 0.44
CA LYS A 79 -4.30 -6.69 1.42
C LYS A 79 -3.57 -5.51 2.06
N LYS A 80 -2.29 -5.67 2.40
CA LYS A 80 -1.46 -4.60 2.98
C LYS A 80 -1.16 -3.49 1.97
N GLU A 81 -0.89 -3.85 0.72
CA GLU A 81 -0.69 -2.91 -0.39
C GLU A 81 -1.93 -2.03 -0.62
N GLN A 82 -3.13 -2.64 -0.70
CA GLN A 82 -4.37 -1.87 -0.83
C GLN A 82 -4.55 -0.90 0.33
N ARG A 83 -4.29 -1.34 1.57
CA ARG A 83 -4.37 -0.47 2.74
C ARG A 83 -3.37 0.69 2.63
N ALA A 84 -2.10 0.41 2.34
CA ALA A 84 -1.06 1.44 2.24
C ALA A 84 -1.38 2.47 1.15
N VAL A 85 -1.89 2.03 -0.01
CA VAL A 85 -2.32 2.92 -1.09
C VAL A 85 -3.51 3.78 -0.66
N ASN A 86 -4.49 3.20 0.02
CA ASN A 86 -5.62 3.95 0.55
C ASN A 86 -5.20 4.98 1.60
N ASP A 87 -4.29 4.62 2.51
CA ASP A 87 -3.76 5.50 3.54
C ASP A 87 -2.97 6.67 2.91
N LEU A 88 -2.23 6.42 1.83
CA LEU A 88 -1.55 7.46 1.06
C LEU A 88 -2.54 8.43 0.40
N TYR A 89 -3.58 7.91 -0.29
CA TYR A 89 -4.61 8.76 -0.89
C TYR A 89 -5.42 9.53 0.15
N ASP A 90 -5.68 8.91 1.30
CA ASP A 90 -6.34 9.57 2.44
C ASP A 90 -5.49 10.72 2.97
N THR A 91 -4.16 10.57 3.02
CA THR A 91 -3.24 11.62 3.47
C THR A 91 -3.19 12.80 2.50
N ILE A 92 -3.31 12.55 1.20
CA ILE A 92 -3.32 13.59 0.16
C ILE A 92 -4.69 14.28 0.06
N SER A 93 -5.76 13.56 0.41
CA SER A 93 -7.13 14.06 0.32
C SER A 93 -7.47 14.98 1.50
N ILE A 94 -7.77 16.25 1.20
CA ILE A 94 -8.33 17.24 2.17
C ILE A 94 -9.81 16.93 2.47
N ARG A 95 -10.25 15.67 2.35
CA ARG A 95 -11.63 15.32 2.67
C ARG A 95 -11.72 14.98 4.16
N PRO A 96 -12.43 15.76 4.99
CA PRO A 96 -12.63 15.41 6.39
C PRO A 96 -13.39 14.07 6.47
N LYS A 97 -12.70 13.02 6.95
CA LYS A 97 -13.34 11.72 7.24
C LYS A 97 -14.11 11.80 8.55
N ASN A 98 -15.21 11.05 8.61
CA ASN A 98 -16.20 11.02 9.71
C ASN A 98 -17.14 12.23 9.82
N MET A 99 -17.36 12.97 8.73
CA MET A 99 -18.53 13.84 8.64
C MET A 99 -19.75 13.03 8.19
N SER A 100 -20.82 13.08 8.99
CA SER A 100 -22.14 12.62 8.57
C SER A 100 -22.55 13.33 7.27
N THR A 101 -23.42 12.71 6.48
CA THR A 101 -23.88 13.25 5.17
C THR A 101 -24.26 14.73 5.26
N THR A 102 -24.96 15.12 6.33
CA THR A 102 -25.33 16.51 6.62
C THR A 102 -24.13 17.45 6.77
N LYS A 103 -23.08 17.01 7.49
CA LYS A 103 -21.87 17.82 7.68
C LYS A 103 -21.06 17.95 6.38
N GLN A 104 -21.05 16.92 5.53
CA GLN A 104 -20.42 17.01 4.21
C GLN A 104 -21.13 18.02 3.31
N ILE A 105 -22.47 18.00 3.29
CA ILE A 105 -23.27 18.97 2.54
C ILE A 105 -22.97 20.40 3.03
N LEU A 106 -22.99 20.61 4.35
CA LEU A 106 -22.75 21.91 4.94
C LEU A 106 -21.33 22.43 4.65
N TRP A 107 -20.33 21.56 4.68
CA TRP A 107 -18.95 21.89 4.32
C TRP A 107 -18.82 22.31 2.86
N SER A 108 -19.41 21.55 1.94
CA SER A 108 -19.39 21.88 0.50
C SER A 108 -20.06 23.22 0.21
N PHE A 109 -21.19 23.50 0.86
CA PHE A 109 -21.85 24.82 0.75
C PHE A 109 -20.99 25.94 1.35
N GLY A 110 -20.33 25.70 2.48
CA GLY A 110 -19.42 26.68 3.10
C GLY A 110 -18.24 27.05 2.20
N VAL A 111 -17.59 26.06 1.59
CA VAL A 111 -16.48 26.30 0.64
C VAL A 111 -16.98 27.07 -0.59
N LEU A 112 -18.14 26.70 -1.13
CA LEU A 112 -18.72 27.39 -2.29
C LEU A 112 -19.06 28.85 -1.98
N LEU A 113 -19.57 29.14 -0.79
CA LEU A 113 -19.88 30.50 -0.34
C LEU A 113 -18.60 31.32 -0.10
N LEU A 114 -17.53 30.71 0.42
CA LEU A 114 -16.21 31.37 0.51
C LEU A 114 -15.66 31.73 -0.86
N MET A 115 -15.84 30.88 -1.87
CA MET A 115 -15.38 31.13 -3.24
C MET A 115 -16.15 32.27 -3.93
N THR A 116 -17.37 32.60 -3.49
CA THR A 116 -18.15 33.71 -4.06
C THR A 116 -17.87 35.07 -3.41
N ILE A 117 -17.14 35.12 -2.30
CA ILE A 117 -16.80 36.38 -1.60
C ILE A 117 -16.05 37.36 -2.51
N PRO A 118 -15.01 36.98 -3.27
CA PRO A 118 -14.30 37.91 -4.14
C PRO A 118 -15.22 38.54 -5.19
N LEU A 119 -16.17 37.77 -5.73
CA LEU A 119 -17.15 38.24 -6.70
C LEU A 119 -18.12 39.25 -6.05
N LEU A 120 -18.62 38.94 -4.84
CA LEU A 120 -19.52 39.83 -4.10
C LEU A 120 -18.83 41.15 -3.73
N VAL A 121 -17.58 41.09 -3.29
CA VAL A 121 -16.78 42.29 -2.98
C VAL A 121 -16.58 43.14 -4.23
N ALA A 122 -16.29 42.53 -5.38
CA ALA A 122 -16.14 43.24 -6.65
C ALA A 122 -17.45 43.92 -7.11
N ILE A 123 -18.61 43.32 -6.85
CA ILE A 123 -19.92 43.90 -7.19
C ILE A 123 -20.28 45.07 -6.25
N ILE A 124 -19.92 44.99 -4.97
CA ILE A 124 -20.26 46.03 -3.97
C ILE A 124 -19.32 47.24 -4.04
N LEU A 125 -18.06 47.04 -4.44
CA LEU A 125 -17.05 48.10 -4.57
C LEU A 125 -17.00 48.77 -5.95
N ASN A 126 -17.82 48.31 -6.91
CA ASN A 126 -18.07 48.98 -8.20
C ASN A 126 -19.30 49.89 -8.11
#